data_AF-A0A1W5Y0T1-F1
#
_entry.id   AF-A0A1W5Y0T1-F1
#
_cell.length_a   1.000
_cell.length_b   1.000
_cell.length_c   1.000
_cell.angle_alpha   90.00
_cell.angle_beta   90.00
_cell.angle_gamma   90.00
#
_symmetry.space_group_name_H-M   'P 1'
#
loop_
_entity.id
_entity.type
_entity.pdbx_description
1 polymer ?
#
loop_
_entity_poly.entity_id
_entity_poly.type
_entity_poly.pdbx_seq_one_letter_code
_entity_poly.pdbx_strand_id
1 'polypeptide(L)'
;MTWLGRLGVPAAAFAVFQTLLGILPQGLTGEAARYCVAATAGAAVGAVVWLAAALLRARAASLPPAPPAGPVLPPAGSASLPELMDGTYEALRRGLTVVEVPGRGPLTGWPHSLAESRPPVHPTAFGTAYGLHLLLDLTPYDGRIRAGEVAETLWRLRLPGGGWAARSQGSGARPEVTATVLGALARAGADPRLLEAEIQCCEALLDPAHDVPGLANTYVVTSVLRGLLRASPGSPALGRLREVLVNGATADPGRGHHRCWGAALATGLGNPAPSAAHTARAVVALDRAARVLGEDARQRAVREEGVRWLLAGAASPSGGGSDLDNCQEEVRRPGQEDPLHQELLSVRHFGAAWVARALMTDGARQIAVEDAGAAVWQAQLSAAVARVRGMQQGGVWRWDDGPMGHPVWMAYQGLSVLRRYALMAHRP
;
A
#
# COMPACT_ATOMS: atom_id res chain seq x y z
N MET A 1 15.78 -16.60 -25.56
CA MET A 1 14.69 -17.12 -26.42
C MET A 1 13.50 -17.43 -25.53
N THR A 2 12.46 -16.59 -25.54
CA THR A 2 11.31 -16.72 -24.64
C THR A 2 10.29 -17.73 -25.15
N TRP A 3 9.84 -18.61 -24.25
CA TRP A 3 8.96 -19.77 -24.48
C TRP A 3 7.64 -19.43 -25.21
N LEU A 4 7.13 -18.20 -25.01
CA LEU A 4 5.91 -17.67 -25.65
C LEU A 4 5.99 -17.55 -27.18
N GLY A 5 7.19 -17.33 -27.74
CA GLY A 5 7.36 -17.22 -29.20
C GLY A 5 7.30 -18.56 -29.95
N ARG A 6 7.45 -19.68 -29.24
CA ARG A 6 7.46 -21.04 -29.85
C ARG A 6 6.09 -21.72 -29.82
N LEU A 7 5.24 -21.39 -28.84
CA LEU A 7 3.93 -22.04 -28.66
C LEU A 7 2.75 -21.22 -29.22
N GLY A 8 2.87 -19.89 -29.33
CA GLY A 8 1.75 -19.04 -29.78
C GLY A 8 1.32 -19.28 -31.23
N VAL A 9 2.27 -19.54 -32.13
CA VAL A 9 1.97 -19.80 -33.55
C VAL A 9 1.30 -21.16 -33.76
N PRO A 10 1.82 -22.28 -33.20
CA PRO A 10 1.13 -23.57 -33.25
C PRO A 10 -0.24 -23.54 -32.56
N ALA A 11 -0.36 -22.85 -31.42
CA ALA A 11 -1.63 -22.75 -30.68
C ALA A 11 -2.71 -21.99 -31.48
N ALA A 12 -2.36 -20.86 -32.10
CA ALA A 12 -3.29 -20.11 -32.94
C ALA A 12 -3.71 -20.90 -34.19
N ALA A 13 -2.76 -21.59 -34.83
CA ALA A 13 -3.05 -22.45 -35.98
C ALA A 13 -3.98 -23.61 -35.60
N PHE A 14 -3.72 -24.27 -34.47
CA PHE A 14 -4.52 -25.40 -33.99
C PHE A 14 -5.91 -24.97 -33.52
N ALA A 15 -6.05 -23.81 -32.86
CA ALA A 15 -7.34 -23.28 -32.44
C ALA A 15 -8.27 -23.06 -33.64
N VAL A 16 -7.77 -22.41 -34.70
CA VAL A 16 -8.56 -22.17 -35.92
C VAL A 16 -8.90 -23.47 -36.64
N PHE A 17 -7.97 -24.42 -36.70
CA PHE A 17 -8.22 -25.75 -37.25
C PHE A 17 -9.38 -26.46 -36.51
N GLN A 18 -9.34 -26.50 -35.17
CA GLN A 18 -10.37 -27.15 -34.35
C GLN A 18 -11.73 -26.46 -34.49
N THR A 19 -11.75 -25.12 -34.46
CA THR A 19 -12.98 -24.35 -34.62
C THR A 19 -13.63 -24.59 -35.98
N LEU A 20 -12.84 -24.62 -37.06
CA LEU A 20 -13.38 -24.86 -38.39
C LEU A 20 -13.87 -26.30 -38.58
N LEU A 21 -13.20 -27.30 -37.99
CA LEU A 21 -13.73 -28.66 -37.98
C LEU A 21 -15.09 -28.77 -37.27
N GLY A 22 -15.30 -28.01 -36.20
CA GLY A 22 -16.56 -27.97 -35.47
C GLY A 22 -17.71 -27.27 -36.21
N ILE A 23 -17.40 -26.33 -37.11
CA ILE A 23 -18.41 -25.47 -37.77
C ILE A 23 -18.66 -25.88 -39.23
N LEU A 24 -17.69 -26.49 -39.91
CA LEU A 24 -17.85 -26.86 -41.32
C LEU A 24 -18.92 -27.97 -41.47
N PRO A 25 -19.94 -27.78 -42.32
CA PRO A 25 -21.04 -28.73 -42.49
C PRO A 25 -20.56 -30.07 -43.07
N GLN A 26 -21.21 -31.16 -42.65
CA GLN A 26 -20.84 -32.54 -43.04
C GLN A 26 -20.99 -32.82 -44.55
N GLY A 27 -21.74 -31.97 -45.29
CA GLY A 27 -22.01 -32.14 -46.73
C GLY A 27 -20.96 -31.57 -47.68
N LEU A 28 -19.88 -30.93 -47.20
CA LEU A 28 -18.80 -30.44 -48.06
C LEU A 28 -17.93 -31.61 -48.57
N THR A 29 -18.26 -32.16 -49.75
CA THR A 29 -17.41 -32.99 -50.62
C THR A 29 -16.50 -34.03 -49.92
N GLY A 30 -16.99 -34.66 -48.85
CA GLY A 30 -16.29 -35.70 -48.10
C GLY A 30 -15.41 -35.20 -46.94
N GLU A 31 -15.13 -36.09 -46.00
CA GLU A 31 -14.40 -35.79 -44.75
C GLU A 31 -13.00 -35.23 -45.02
N ALA A 32 -12.31 -35.74 -46.05
CA ALA A 32 -11.00 -35.27 -46.48
C ALA A 32 -11.00 -33.79 -46.88
N ALA A 33 -12.04 -33.30 -47.56
CA ALA A 33 -12.12 -31.90 -47.97
C ALA A 33 -12.27 -30.96 -46.75
N ARG A 34 -13.01 -31.38 -45.73
CA ARG A 34 -13.18 -30.62 -44.48
C ARG A 34 -11.86 -30.49 -43.71
N TYR A 35 -11.10 -31.57 -43.60
CA TYR A 35 -9.76 -31.53 -42.99
C TYR A 35 -8.80 -30.65 -43.79
N CYS A 36 -8.83 -30.71 -45.13
CA CYS A 36 -7.99 -29.87 -45.98
C CYS A 36 -8.31 -28.36 -45.80
N VAL A 37 -9.58 -27.97 -45.77
CA VAL A 37 -10.00 -26.58 -45.54
C VAL A 37 -9.61 -26.10 -44.14
N ALA A 38 -9.85 -26.91 -43.10
CA ALA A 38 -9.48 -26.55 -41.74
C ALA A 38 -7.95 -26.42 -41.58
N ALA A 39 -7.18 -27.35 -42.18
CA ALA A 39 -5.72 -27.35 -42.09
C ALA A 39 -5.10 -26.16 -42.83
N THR A 40 -5.59 -25.85 -44.03
CA THR A 40 -5.12 -24.69 -44.82
C THR A 40 -5.42 -23.37 -44.12
N ALA A 41 -6.63 -23.21 -43.56
CA ALA A 41 -6.99 -22.01 -42.82
C ALA A 41 -6.17 -21.87 -41.51
N GLY A 42 -5.98 -22.96 -40.76
CA GLY A 42 -5.13 -22.97 -39.56
C GLY A 42 -3.69 -22.59 -39.88
N ALA A 43 -3.11 -23.17 -40.94
CA ALA A 43 -1.76 -22.84 -41.40
C ALA A 43 -1.63 -21.38 -41.86
N ALA A 44 -2.62 -20.85 -42.58
CA ALA A 44 -2.64 -19.45 -43.00
C ALA A 44 -2.67 -18.48 -41.82
N VAL A 45 -3.52 -18.73 -40.81
CA VAL A 45 -3.55 -17.91 -39.59
C VAL A 45 -2.25 -18.02 -38.80
N GLY A 46 -1.69 -19.23 -38.68
CA GLY A 46 -0.38 -19.43 -38.07
C GLY A 46 0.72 -18.62 -38.77
N ALA A 47 0.73 -18.59 -40.10
CA ALA A 47 1.67 -17.80 -40.89
C ALA A 47 1.50 -16.30 -40.66
N VAL A 48 0.27 -15.78 -40.59
CA VAL A 48 -0.01 -14.36 -40.30
C VAL A 48 0.46 -13.97 -38.90
N VAL A 49 0.16 -14.79 -37.88
CA VAL A 49 0.60 -14.56 -36.50
C VAL A 49 2.12 -14.59 -36.41
N TRP A 50 2.76 -15.53 -37.09
CA TRP A 50 4.21 -15.60 -37.17
C TRP A 50 4.82 -14.35 -37.82
N LEU A 51 4.26 -13.90 -38.95
CA LEU A 51 4.72 -12.72 -39.68
C LEU A 51 4.57 -11.45 -38.83
N ALA A 52 3.44 -11.29 -38.13
CA ALA A 52 3.21 -10.17 -37.22
C ALA A 52 4.23 -10.18 -36.06
N ALA A 53 4.48 -11.34 -35.46
CA ALA A 53 5.50 -11.49 -34.42
C ALA A 53 6.93 -11.26 -34.93
N ALA A 54 7.21 -11.59 -36.19
CA ALA A 54 8.49 -11.31 -36.84
C ALA A 54 8.67 -9.82 -37.12
N LEU A 55 7.63 -9.12 -37.60
CA LEU A 55 7.63 -7.68 -37.82
C LEU A 55 7.80 -6.88 -36.53
N LEU A 56 7.12 -7.30 -35.45
CA LEU A 56 7.30 -6.70 -34.12
C LEU A 56 8.73 -6.89 -33.61
N ARG A 57 9.33 -8.06 -33.82
CA ARG A 57 10.73 -8.33 -33.47
C ARG A 57 11.70 -7.52 -34.31
N ALA A 58 11.47 -7.39 -35.61
CA ALA A 58 12.28 -6.56 -36.50
C ALA A 58 12.22 -5.08 -36.09
N ARG A 59 11.03 -4.57 -35.72
CA ARG A 59 10.86 -3.21 -35.19
C ARG A 59 11.54 -3.00 -33.84
N ALA A 60 11.50 -4.02 -32.97
CA ALA A 60 12.19 -3.98 -31.69
C ALA A 60 13.72 -4.03 -31.84
N ALA A 61 14.22 -4.72 -32.86
CA ALA A 61 15.65 -4.80 -33.18
C ALA A 61 16.19 -3.57 -33.94
N SER A 62 15.32 -2.81 -34.63
CA SER A 62 15.69 -1.54 -35.28
C SER A 62 15.73 -0.35 -34.31
N LEU A 63 15.28 -0.52 -33.06
CA LEU A 63 15.50 0.45 -32.01
C LEU A 63 16.97 0.36 -31.57
N PRO A 64 17.69 1.49 -31.45
CA PRO A 64 19.05 1.46 -30.95
C PRO A 64 19.07 0.77 -29.58
N PRO A 65 20.08 -0.07 -29.28
CA PRO A 65 20.20 -0.71 -27.97
C PRO A 65 20.13 0.38 -26.91
N ALA A 66 19.16 0.25 -25.99
CA ALA A 66 19.04 1.15 -24.87
C ALA A 66 20.39 1.16 -24.14
N PRO A 67 21.00 2.34 -23.91
CA PRO A 67 22.24 2.40 -23.14
C PRO A 67 22.00 1.70 -21.79
N PRO A 68 23.04 1.07 -21.20
CA PRO A 68 22.92 0.54 -19.86
C PRO A 68 22.32 1.62 -18.96
N ALA A 69 21.29 1.27 -18.19
CA ALA A 69 20.61 2.20 -17.31
C ALA A 69 21.62 2.75 -16.29
N GLY A 70 22.22 3.89 -16.63
CA GLY A 70 22.92 4.73 -15.68
C GLY A 70 21.93 5.23 -14.63
N PRO A 71 22.42 5.76 -13.50
CA PRO A 71 21.56 6.35 -12.49
C PRO A 71 20.61 7.35 -13.15
N VAL A 72 19.30 7.10 -13.03
CA VAL A 72 18.26 8.01 -13.52
C VAL A 72 18.46 9.33 -12.79
N LEU A 73 19.08 10.29 -13.47
CA LEU A 73 19.13 11.66 -12.98
C LEU A 73 17.68 12.15 -12.86
N PRO A 74 17.33 12.80 -11.74
CA PRO A 74 16.00 13.36 -11.57
C PRO A 74 15.66 14.29 -12.74
N PRO A 75 14.39 14.32 -13.21
CA PRO A 75 13.98 15.28 -14.23
C PRO A 75 14.31 16.70 -13.75
N ALA A 76 14.79 17.54 -14.66
CA ALA A 76 15.09 18.94 -14.38
C ALA A 76 13.88 19.60 -13.72
N GLY A 77 14.05 20.07 -12.47
CA GLY A 77 12.99 20.69 -11.66
C GLY A 77 12.43 19.85 -10.52
N SER A 78 12.87 18.60 -10.30
CA SER A 78 12.47 17.87 -9.09
C SER A 78 13.33 18.30 -7.90
N ALA A 79 12.68 18.72 -6.80
CA ALA A 79 13.36 19.09 -5.56
C ALA A 79 14.32 17.98 -5.10
N SER A 80 15.53 18.40 -4.72
CA SER A 80 16.50 17.54 -4.03
C SER A 80 15.92 17.05 -2.69
N LEU A 81 16.47 15.97 -2.13
CA LEU A 81 16.00 15.46 -0.84
C LEU A 81 16.08 16.52 0.29
N PRO A 82 17.15 17.34 0.40
CA PRO A 82 17.19 18.44 1.35
C PRO A 82 16.06 19.47 1.15
N GLU A 83 15.87 19.96 -0.09
CA GLU A 83 14.79 20.92 -0.39
C GLU A 83 13.40 20.34 -0.09
N LEU A 84 13.22 19.04 -0.34
CA LEU A 84 11.99 18.34 0.03
C LEU A 84 11.80 18.32 1.54
N MET A 85 12.82 17.98 2.32
CA MET A 85 12.77 17.96 3.78
C MET A 85 12.48 19.35 4.34
N ASP A 86 13.15 20.38 3.85
CA ASP A 86 12.93 21.78 4.25
C ASP A 86 11.50 22.23 3.93
N GLY A 87 11.02 21.91 2.72
CA GLY A 87 9.64 22.19 2.32
C GLY A 87 8.62 21.48 3.21
N THR A 88 8.85 20.21 3.54
CA THR A 88 7.97 19.44 4.43
C THR A 88 7.97 20.03 5.84
N TYR A 89 9.15 20.40 6.36
CA TYR A 89 9.28 21.04 7.67
C TYR A 89 8.52 22.37 7.72
N GLU A 90 8.70 23.22 6.71
CA GLU A 90 7.98 24.50 6.62
C GLU A 90 6.47 24.31 6.50
N ALA A 91 6.00 23.27 5.79
CA ALA A 91 4.58 22.95 5.74
C ALA A 91 4.03 22.45 7.08
N LEU A 92 4.78 21.62 7.82
CA LEU A 92 4.42 21.23 9.19
C LEU A 92 4.36 22.45 10.11
N ARG A 93 5.34 23.34 10.03
CA ARG A 93 5.40 24.56 10.84
C ARG A 93 4.19 25.47 10.56
N ARG A 94 3.83 25.67 9.30
CA ARG A 94 2.65 26.47 8.92
C ARG A 94 1.33 25.82 9.34
N GLY A 95 1.24 24.49 9.27
CA GLY A 95 0.05 23.75 9.67
C GLY A 95 -0.05 23.48 11.17
N LEU A 96 0.95 23.84 11.97
CA LEU A 96 0.96 23.62 13.41
C LEU A 96 -0.12 24.49 14.06
N THR A 97 -0.95 23.86 14.89
CA THR A 97 -2.03 24.53 15.59
C THR A 97 -1.80 24.42 17.09
N VAL A 98 -1.98 25.55 17.79
CA VAL A 98 -1.94 25.64 19.25
C VAL A 98 -3.28 26.20 19.72
N VAL A 99 -4.04 25.40 20.47
CA VAL A 99 -5.35 25.78 20.98
C VAL A 99 -5.42 25.51 22.47
N GLU A 100 -5.83 26.52 23.24
CA GLU A 100 -6.14 26.35 24.66
C GLU A 100 -7.49 25.65 24.81
N VAL A 101 -7.50 24.51 25.51
CA VAL A 101 -8.72 23.77 25.82
C VAL A 101 -8.97 23.82 27.33
N PRO A 102 -10.10 24.38 27.78
CA PRO A 102 -10.46 24.42 29.20
C PRO A 102 -10.36 23.03 29.84
N GLY A 103 -9.64 22.94 30.97
CA GLY A 103 -9.45 21.69 31.71
C GLY A 103 -8.46 20.68 31.11
N ARG A 104 -7.91 20.93 29.90
CA ARG A 104 -6.88 20.07 29.27
C ARG A 104 -5.56 20.81 28.99
N GLY A 105 -5.56 22.14 29.06
CA GLY A 105 -4.41 22.97 28.74
C GLY A 105 -4.17 23.10 27.22
N PRO A 106 -2.99 23.60 26.80
CA PRO A 106 -2.70 23.80 25.39
C PRO A 106 -2.63 22.48 24.63
N LEU A 107 -3.26 22.42 23.46
CA LEU A 107 -3.06 21.34 22.50
C LEU A 107 -2.22 21.87 21.34
N THR A 108 -1.01 21.34 21.20
CA THR A 108 -0.04 21.67 20.14
C THR A 108 0.09 20.47 19.21
N GLY A 109 -0.38 20.62 17.97
CA GLY A 109 -0.35 19.52 17.02
C GLY A 109 -0.97 19.86 15.68
N TRP A 110 -1.47 18.86 14.98
CA TRP A 110 -2.02 19.03 13.64
C TRP A 110 -3.44 18.49 13.51
N PRO A 111 -4.29 19.17 12.73
CA PRO A 111 -5.53 18.60 12.23
C PRO A 111 -5.24 17.43 11.26
N HIS A 112 -6.29 16.85 10.67
CA HIS A 112 -6.12 15.76 9.70
C HIS A 112 -5.46 16.24 8.38
N SER A 113 -5.67 17.52 8.01
CA SER A 113 -5.11 18.14 6.81
C SER A 113 -4.36 19.43 7.14
N LEU A 114 -3.14 19.58 6.63
CA LEU A 114 -2.33 20.80 6.74
C LEU A 114 -2.97 22.01 6.03
N ALA A 115 -3.97 21.77 5.17
CA ALA A 115 -4.72 22.82 4.47
C ALA A 115 -6.01 23.21 5.19
N GLU A 116 -6.34 22.58 6.33
CA GLU A 116 -7.56 22.89 7.08
C GLU A 116 -7.48 24.34 7.59
N SER A 117 -8.33 25.20 7.03
CA SER A 117 -8.26 26.65 7.24
C SER A 117 -9.53 27.25 7.85
N ARG A 118 -10.57 26.44 8.11
CA ARG A 118 -11.83 26.89 8.73
C ARG A 118 -11.74 26.80 10.26
N PRO A 119 -11.69 27.92 10.98
CA PRO A 119 -11.59 27.91 12.43
C PRO A 119 -12.90 27.44 13.10
N PRO A 120 -12.83 26.85 14.30
CA PRO A 120 -11.60 26.50 15.01
C PRO A 120 -10.99 25.20 14.44
N VAL A 121 -9.71 25.29 14.05
CA VAL A 121 -8.94 24.12 13.60
C VAL A 121 -8.37 23.47 14.85
N HIS A 122 -8.70 22.21 15.10
CA HIS A 122 -8.24 21.49 16.30
C HIS A 122 -7.25 20.38 15.94
N PRO A 123 -6.15 20.24 16.70
CA PRO A 123 -5.33 19.04 16.65
C PRO A 123 -6.17 17.78 16.83
N THR A 124 -5.90 16.75 16.05
CA THR A 124 -6.53 15.43 16.20
C THR A 124 -5.49 14.41 16.58
N ALA A 125 -5.86 13.33 17.27
CA ALA A 125 -4.91 12.28 17.66
C ALA A 125 -4.20 11.69 16.43
N PHE A 126 -4.97 11.40 15.37
CA PHE A 126 -4.44 10.84 14.12
C PHE A 126 -3.52 11.82 13.38
N GLY A 127 -3.97 13.06 13.14
CA GLY A 127 -3.17 14.09 12.48
C GLY A 127 -1.88 14.40 13.24
N THR A 128 -1.98 14.50 14.57
CA THR A 128 -0.85 14.79 15.46
C THR A 128 0.14 13.63 15.51
N ALA A 129 -0.31 12.37 15.52
CA ALA A 129 0.58 11.21 15.51
C ALA A 129 1.37 11.10 14.19
N TYR A 130 0.73 11.32 13.05
CA TYR A 130 1.44 11.37 11.77
C TYR A 130 2.38 12.57 11.66
N GLY A 131 1.95 13.73 12.17
CA GLY A 131 2.80 14.92 12.24
C GLY A 131 4.04 14.70 13.10
N LEU A 132 3.91 14.03 14.25
CA LEU A 132 5.04 13.64 15.10
C LEU A 132 5.94 12.62 14.41
N HIS A 133 5.39 11.61 13.75
CA HIS A 133 6.18 10.68 12.95
C HIS A 133 6.99 11.37 11.86
N LEU A 134 6.37 12.32 11.16
CA LEU A 134 7.00 13.09 10.09
C LEU A 134 8.06 14.03 10.64
N LEU A 135 7.75 14.74 11.72
CA LEU A 135 8.71 15.55 12.46
C LEU A 135 9.92 14.68 12.79
N LEU A 136 9.75 13.54 13.46
CA LEU A 136 10.85 12.62 13.83
C LEU A 136 11.69 12.08 12.65
N ASP A 137 11.23 12.21 11.40
CA ASP A 137 12.02 11.86 10.20
C ASP A 137 12.81 13.05 9.62
N LEU A 138 12.45 14.28 9.97
CA LEU A 138 13.05 15.54 9.53
C LEU A 138 14.15 16.00 10.50
N THR A 139 15.32 15.37 10.50
CA THR A 139 16.46 15.82 11.33
C THR A 139 17.50 16.55 10.48
N PRO A 140 18.17 17.60 11.01
CA PRO A 140 18.00 18.24 12.33
C PRO A 140 16.84 19.28 12.39
N TYR A 141 16.33 19.54 13.60
CA TYR A 141 15.30 20.57 13.87
C TYR A 141 15.92 21.90 14.29
N ASP A 142 15.28 23.02 13.94
CA ASP A 142 15.62 24.36 14.46
C ASP A 142 14.99 24.68 15.83
N GLY A 143 14.31 23.70 16.45
CA GLY A 143 13.69 23.82 17.76
C GLY A 143 12.33 24.54 17.78
N ARG A 144 11.84 25.06 16.65
CA ARG A 144 10.55 25.79 16.59
C ARG A 144 9.33 24.89 16.78
N ILE A 145 9.46 23.59 16.50
CA ILE A 145 8.44 22.58 16.82
C ILE A 145 9.02 21.65 17.88
N ARG A 146 8.50 21.73 19.10
CA ARG A 146 8.96 20.89 20.22
C ARG A 146 8.26 19.54 20.20
N ALA A 147 9.00 18.49 19.83
CA ALA A 147 8.46 17.13 19.76
C ALA A 147 7.84 16.64 21.09
N GLY A 148 8.42 17.05 22.24
CA GLY A 148 7.88 16.75 23.56
C GLY A 148 6.48 17.32 23.79
N GLU A 149 6.22 18.55 23.36
CA GLU A 149 4.88 19.18 23.50
C GLU A 149 3.83 18.54 22.58
N VAL A 150 4.26 18.13 21.40
CA VAL A 150 3.42 17.36 20.47
C VAL A 150 3.08 16.01 21.07
N ALA A 151 4.05 15.33 21.70
CA ALA A 151 3.82 14.07 22.39
C ALA A 151 2.88 14.23 23.61
N GLU A 152 3.04 15.31 24.40
CA GLU A 152 2.10 15.64 25.48
C GLU A 152 0.68 15.88 24.98
N THR A 153 0.53 16.54 23.83
CA THR A 153 -0.79 16.72 23.20
C THR A 153 -1.48 15.40 22.90
N LEU A 154 -0.73 14.38 22.45
CA LEU A 154 -1.30 13.03 22.26
C LEU A 154 -1.80 12.46 23.58
N TRP A 155 -1.08 12.60 24.68
CA TRP A 155 -1.56 12.17 26.01
C TRP A 155 -2.81 12.94 26.46
N ARG A 156 -2.89 14.25 26.19
CA ARG A 156 -4.07 15.08 26.51
C ARG A 156 -5.30 14.75 25.65
N LEU A 157 -5.08 14.18 24.46
CA LEU A 157 -6.13 13.70 23.55
C LEU A 157 -6.59 12.26 23.86
N ARG A 158 -6.01 11.59 24.85
CA ARG A 158 -6.44 10.27 25.32
C ARG A 158 -7.90 10.33 25.78
N LEU A 159 -8.66 9.30 25.45
CA LEU A 159 -10.07 9.18 25.83
C LEU A 159 -10.24 8.69 27.28
N PRO A 160 -11.38 8.99 27.93
CA PRO A 160 -11.78 8.30 29.15
C PRO A 160 -11.81 6.78 28.90
N GLY A 161 -11.21 5.98 29.79
CA GLY A 161 -11.05 4.54 29.59
C GLY A 161 -9.82 4.10 28.79
N GLY A 162 -9.09 5.02 28.17
CA GLY A 162 -7.85 4.73 27.43
C GLY A 162 -8.01 4.70 25.92
N GLY A 163 -6.87 4.71 25.23
CA GLY A 163 -6.80 4.75 23.78
C GLY A 163 -7.20 6.08 23.15
N TRP A 164 -7.31 6.05 21.82
CA TRP A 164 -7.58 7.21 20.96
C TRP A 164 -8.53 6.83 19.83
N ALA A 165 -9.20 7.85 19.27
CA ALA A 165 -10.10 7.73 18.13
C ALA A 165 -9.82 8.81 17.08
N ALA A 166 -10.24 8.55 15.84
CA ALA A 166 -10.25 9.57 14.80
C ALA A 166 -11.39 10.56 15.05
N ARG A 167 -11.31 11.79 14.49
CA ARG A 167 -12.39 12.78 14.64
C ARG A 167 -13.76 12.28 14.14
N SER A 168 -13.78 11.39 13.15
CA SER A 168 -14.99 10.78 12.60
C SER A 168 -15.51 9.58 13.41
N GLN A 169 -14.80 9.18 14.48
CA GLN A 169 -15.13 8.07 15.36
C GLN A 169 -15.47 8.68 16.73
N GLY A 170 -16.75 8.71 17.08
CA GLY A 170 -17.27 9.61 18.10
C GLY A 170 -17.47 8.99 19.48
N SER A 171 -17.57 7.66 19.58
CA SER A 171 -18.09 6.99 20.78
C SER A 171 -17.05 6.22 21.59
N GLY A 172 -15.79 6.11 21.12
CA GLY A 172 -14.72 5.57 21.94
C GLY A 172 -13.48 5.13 21.14
N ALA A 173 -12.51 4.57 21.86
CA ALA A 173 -11.20 4.28 21.30
C ALA A 173 -11.24 3.20 20.22
N ARG A 174 -10.44 3.38 19.17
CA ARG A 174 -10.31 2.44 18.05
C ARG A 174 -8.89 1.92 17.94
N PRO A 175 -8.70 0.61 17.67
CA PRO A 175 -7.39 -0.01 17.77
C PRO A 175 -6.40 0.55 16.75
N GLU A 176 -6.84 0.88 15.53
CA GLU A 176 -5.96 1.41 14.48
C GLU A 176 -5.42 2.81 14.78
N VAL A 177 -6.22 3.66 15.44
CA VAL A 177 -5.80 5.01 15.83
C VAL A 177 -4.92 4.92 17.06
N THR A 178 -5.34 4.12 18.04
CA THR A 178 -4.57 3.84 19.25
C THR A 178 -3.17 3.33 18.93
N ALA A 179 -3.05 2.29 18.10
CA ALA A 179 -1.75 1.74 17.68
C ALA A 179 -0.89 2.74 16.88
N THR A 180 -1.52 3.62 16.08
CA THR A 180 -0.81 4.70 15.37
C THR A 180 -0.20 5.70 16.37
N VAL A 181 -0.97 6.11 17.38
CA VAL A 181 -0.53 7.03 18.44
C VAL A 181 0.58 6.39 19.29
N LEU A 182 0.39 5.15 19.74
CA LEU A 182 1.39 4.38 20.49
C LEU A 182 2.72 4.29 19.73
N GLY A 183 2.66 4.00 18.43
CA GLY A 183 3.85 3.97 17.59
C GLY A 183 4.58 5.31 17.52
N ALA A 184 3.85 6.43 17.53
CA ALA A 184 4.42 7.78 17.51
C ALA A 184 5.05 8.14 18.86
N LEU A 185 4.35 7.85 19.96
CA LEU A 185 4.84 8.07 21.32
C LEU A 185 6.09 7.24 21.63
N ALA A 186 6.10 5.96 21.25
CA ALA A 186 7.27 5.10 21.41
C ALA A 186 8.50 5.63 20.64
N ARG A 187 8.30 6.13 19.41
CA ARG A 187 9.38 6.78 18.63
C ARG A 187 9.86 8.10 19.24
N ALA A 188 8.99 8.81 19.93
CA ALA A 188 9.33 10.05 20.64
C ALA A 188 10.02 9.79 21.98
N GLY A 189 10.20 8.53 22.38
CA GLY A 189 10.85 8.17 23.65
C GLY A 189 9.94 8.36 24.87
N ALA A 190 8.62 8.19 24.71
CA ALA A 190 7.69 8.21 25.84
C ALA A 190 8.02 7.12 26.88
N ASP A 191 7.68 7.38 28.15
CA ASP A 191 7.92 6.44 29.26
C ASP A 191 7.29 5.07 28.97
N PRO A 192 8.07 3.98 28.92
CA PRO A 192 7.56 2.63 28.72
C PRO A 192 6.45 2.23 29.69
N ARG A 193 6.45 2.74 30.93
CA ARG A 193 5.42 2.43 31.93
C ARG A 193 4.06 3.01 31.58
N LEU A 194 4.04 4.23 31.03
CA LEU A 194 2.80 4.87 30.55
C LEU A 194 2.30 4.20 29.27
N LEU A 195 3.22 3.79 28.40
CA LEU A 195 2.87 3.05 27.18
C LEU A 195 2.25 1.70 27.50
N GLU A 196 2.76 0.96 28.48
CA GLU A 196 2.31 -0.40 28.81
C GLU A 196 0.81 -0.46 29.11
N ALA A 197 0.29 0.47 29.92
CA ALA A 197 -1.14 0.52 30.22
C ALA A 197 -1.99 0.72 28.96
N GLU A 198 -1.55 1.59 28.04
CA GLU A 198 -2.27 1.85 26.79
C GLU A 198 -2.09 0.76 25.74
N ILE A 199 -0.98 0.02 25.78
CA ILE A 199 -0.78 -1.20 24.99
C ILE A 199 -1.82 -2.23 25.40
N GLN A 200 -2.02 -2.45 26.71
CA GLN A 200 -3.04 -3.37 27.22
C GLN A 200 -4.45 -2.95 26.81
N CYS A 201 -4.77 -1.65 26.89
CA CYS A 201 -6.03 -1.11 26.35
C CYS A 201 -6.17 -1.40 24.84
N CYS A 202 -5.10 -1.17 24.06
CA CYS A 202 -5.10 -1.46 22.62
C CYS A 202 -5.31 -2.94 22.33
N GLU A 203 -4.75 -3.85 23.12
CA GLU A 203 -4.92 -5.29 22.97
C GLU A 203 -6.34 -5.75 23.28
N ALA A 204 -6.97 -5.16 24.31
CA ALA A 204 -8.36 -5.42 24.65
C ALA A 204 -9.32 -5.01 23.51
N LEU A 205 -9.01 -3.92 22.79
CA LEU A 205 -9.77 -3.49 21.60
C LEU A 205 -9.69 -4.47 20.41
N LEU A 206 -8.81 -5.49 20.47
CA LEU A 206 -8.67 -6.51 19.43
C LEU A 206 -9.51 -7.76 19.68
N ASP A 207 -10.32 -7.78 20.74
CA ASP A 207 -11.27 -8.85 20.94
C ASP A 207 -12.34 -8.80 19.84
N PRO A 208 -12.53 -9.87 19.04
CA PRO A 208 -13.57 -9.95 18.03
C PRO A 208 -14.97 -9.66 18.57
N ALA A 209 -15.27 -9.97 19.84
CA ALA A 209 -16.55 -9.63 20.44
C ALA A 209 -16.84 -8.12 20.46
N HIS A 210 -15.80 -7.28 20.39
CA HIS A 210 -15.90 -5.83 20.45
C HIS A 210 -15.84 -5.14 19.06
N ASP A 211 -15.14 -5.71 18.07
CA ASP A 211 -14.96 -5.09 16.76
C ASP A 211 -14.76 -6.08 15.59
N VAL A 212 -15.73 -6.98 15.37
CA VAL A 212 -15.73 -7.88 14.20
C VAL A 212 -15.52 -7.11 12.88
N PRO A 213 -16.27 -6.02 12.57
CA PRO A 213 -16.15 -5.36 11.28
C PRO A 213 -14.78 -4.68 11.07
N GLY A 214 -14.18 -4.13 12.14
CA GLY A 214 -12.84 -3.58 12.08
C GLY A 214 -11.78 -4.64 11.86
N LEU A 215 -11.82 -5.74 12.61
CA LEU A 215 -10.84 -6.82 12.49
C LEU A 215 -10.97 -7.64 11.19
N ALA A 216 -12.10 -7.53 10.50
CA ALA A 216 -12.28 -8.05 9.15
C ALA A 216 -11.66 -7.17 8.05
N ASN A 217 -11.08 -6.01 8.39
CA ASN A 217 -10.55 -5.06 7.40
C ASN A 217 -9.00 -5.03 7.39
N THR A 218 -8.41 -5.10 6.18
CA THR A 218 -6.97 -5.14 5.97
C THR A 218 -6.28 -3.88 6.49
N TYR A 219 -6.88 -2.70 6.32
CA TYR A 219 -6.32 -1.45 6.83
C TYR A 219 -6.18 -1.47 8.36
N VAL A 220 -7.19 -1.94 9.07
CA VAL A 220 -7.21 -1.98 10.54
C VAL A 220 -6.12 -2.92 11.04
N VAL A 221 -6.15 -4.19 10.61
CA VAL A 221 -5.18 -5.22 11.04
C VAL A 221 -3.74 -4.79 10.73
N THR A 222 -3.48 -4.27 9.53
CA THR A 222 -2.13 -3.79 9.16
C THR A 222 -1.69 -2.55 9.93
N SER A 223 -2.60 -1.66 10.32
CA SER A 223 -2.29 -0.48 11.12
C SER A 223 -1.93 -0.86 12.55
N VAL A 224 -2.74 -1.73 13.17
CA VAL A 224 -2.50 -2.23 14.53
C VAL A 224 -1.20 -3.01 14.59
N LEU A 225 -1.02 -4.01 13.70
CA LEU A 225 0.19 -4.83 13.66
C LEU A 225 1.44 -3.96 13.55
N ARG A 226 1.45 -2.96 12.65
CA ARG A 226 2.60 -2.07 12.46
C ARG A 226 2.82 -1.09 13.62
N GLY A 227 1.75 -0.64 14.28
CA GLY A 227 1.83 0.20 15.47
C GLY A 227 2.40 -0.55 16.66
N LEU A 228 1.88 -1.74 16.95
CA LEU A 228 2.35 -2.59 18.05
C LEU A 228 3.77 -3.12 17.81
N LEU A 229 4.15 -3.51 16.58
CA LEU A 229 5.54 -3.90 16.26
C LEU A 229 6.58 -2.82 16.58
N ARG A 230 6.13 -1.56 16.68
CA ARG A 230 6.96 -0.41 17.01
C ARG A 230 6.88 -0.06 18.49
N ALA A 231 5.69 -0.11 19.10
CA ALA A 231 5.47 0.30 20.48
C ALA A 231 5.73 -0.82 21.50
N SER A 232 5.39 -2.06 21.18
CA SER A 232 5.56 -3.24 22.03
C SER A 232 5.86 -4.48 21.17
N PRO A 233 7.14 -4.68 20.78
CA PRO A 233 7.52 -5.83 19.95
C PRO A 233 7.33 -7.19 20.65
N GLY A 234 7.14 -7.20 21.97
CA GLY A 234 6.81 -8.39 22.76
C GLY A 234 5.32 -8.63 22.97
N SER A 235 4.44 -7.80 22.39
CA SER A 235 2.99 -7.92 22.56
C SER A 235 2.47 -9.30 22.11
N PRO A 236 1.71 -10.02 22.96
CA PRO A 236 1.12 -11.31 22.59
C PRO A 236 0.09 -11.19 21.45
N ALA A 237 -0.46 -10.01 21.20
CA ALA A 237 -1.41 -9.79 20.10
C ALA A 237 -0.76 -9.89 18.72
N LEU A 238 0.55 -9.68 18.61
CA LEU A 238 1.27 -9.63 17.33
C LEU A 238 1.17 -10.95 16.55
N GLY A 239 1.31 -12.09 17.22
CA GLY A 239 1.19 -13.41 16.60
C GLY A 239 -0.21 -13.62 16.02
N ARG A 240 -1.26 -13.26 16.78
CA ARG A 240 -2.66 -13.38 16.33
C ARG A 240 -2.96 -12.48 15.14
N LEU A 241 -2.53 -11.21 15.18
CA LEU A 241 -2.72 -10.26 14.08
C LEU A 241 -2.02 -10.72 12.79
N ARG A 242 -0.82 -11.28 12.91
CA ARG A 242 -0.10 -11.88 11.78
C ARG A 242 -0.87 -13.04 11.18
N GLU A 243 -1.36 -13.97 12.00
CA GLU A 243 -2.15 -15.10 11.53
C GLU A 243 -3.45 -14.67 10.85
N VAL A 244 -4.18 -13.70 11.43
CA VAL A 244 -5.38 -13.12 10.81
C VAL A 244 -5.06 -12.57 9.41
N LEU A 245 -3.95 -11.85 9.27
CA LEU A 245 -3.55 -11.27 7.99
C LEU A 245 -3.14 -12.34 6.97
N VAL A 246 -2.41 -13.38 7.39
CA VAL A 246 -2.00 -14.51 6.53
C VAL A 246 -3.21 -15.33 6.08
N ASN A 247 -4.16 -15.59 6.98
CA ASN A 247 -5.39 -16.31 6.68
C ASN A 247 -6.34 -15.51 5.79
N GLY A 248 -6.31 -14.18 5.88
CA GLY A 248 -7.16 -13.28 5.11
C GLY A 248 -6.72 -13.02 3.67
N ALA A 249 -5.66 -13.67 3.19
CA ALA A 249 -5.15 -13.52 1.82
C ALA A 249 -5.93 -14.39 0.81
N THR A 250 -6.20 -13.87 -0.38
CA THR A 250 -6.91 -14.57 -1.46
C THR A 250 -6.02 -14.81 -2.67
N ALA A 251 -6.16 -15.96 -3.33
CA ALA A 251 -5.52 -16.21 -4.61
C ALA A 251 -6.23 -15.43 -5.73
N ASP A 252 -5.47 -14.74 -6.57
CA ASP A 252 -5.99 -14.01 -7.74
C ASP A 252 -5.67 -14.75 -9.04
N PRO A 253 -6.65 -15.41 -9.68
CA PRO A 253 -6.45 -16.08 -10.97
C PRO A 253 -5.95 -15.12 -12.07
N GLY A 254 -6.30 -13.83 -12.00
CA GLY A 254 -5.88 -12.81 -12.95
C GLY A 254 -4.38 -12.49 -12.90
N ARG A 255 -3.69 -12.87 -11.82
CA ARG A 255 -2.25 -12.68 -11.63
C ARG A 255 -1.56 -13.97 -11.18
N GLY A 256 -1.82 -15.06 -11.91
CA GLY A 256 -1.10 -16.31 -11.74
C GLY A 256 -1.40 -17.05 -10.42
N HIS A 257 -2.58 -16.82 -9.84
CA HIS A 257 -3.00 -17.37 -8.55
C HIS A 257 -2.13 -16.96 -7.36
N HIS A 258 -1.33 -15.90 -7.50
CA HIS A 258 -0.61 -15.33 -6.36
C HIS A 258 -1.60 -14.79 -5.31
N ARG A 259 -1.23 -14.92 -4.04
CA ARG A 259 -2.01 -14.37 -2.93
C ARG A 259 -1.94 -12.84 -2.89
N CYS A 260 -3.08 -12.24 -2.58
CA CYS A 260 -3.26 -10.79 -2.49
C CYS A 260 -4.31 -10.44 -1.42
N TRP A 261 -4.51 -9.15 -1.19
CA TRP A 261 -5.48 -8.63 -0.24
C TRP A 261 -6.38 -7.57 -0.90
N GLY A 262 -7.62 -7.51 -0.45
CA GLY A 262 -8.56 -6.41 -0.71
C GLY A 262 -8.78 -5.55 0.52
N ALA A 263 -9.80 -4.68 0.45
CA ALA A 263 -10.25 -3.86 1.58
C ALA A 263 -10.63 -4.71 2.80
N ALA A 264 -11.47 -5.72 2.59
CA ALA A 264 -11.75 -6.75 3.58
C ALA A 264 -10.72 -7.90 3.50
N LEU A 265 -10.59 -8.65 4.58
CA LEU A 265 -9.91 -9.93 4.65
C LEU A 265 -10.84 -11.04 4.17
N ALA A 266 -10.31 -12.08 3.53
CA ALA A 266 -11.10 -13.24 3.18
C ALA A 266 -11.57 -13.99 4.44
N THR A 267 -12.88 -14.20 4.54
CA THR A 267 -13.53 -14.95 5.63
C THR A 267 -14.13 -16.27 5.17
N GLY A 268 -13.93 -16.64 3.89
CA GLY A 268 -14.54 -17.82 3.27
C GLY A 268 -15.96 -17.60 2.74
N LEU A 269 -16.62 -16.48 3.06
CA LEU A 269 -17.96 -16.10 2.56
C LEU A 269 -17.93 -15.30 1.24
N GLY A 270 -16.79 -15.33 0.55
CA GLY A 270 -16.51 -14.55 -0.66
C GLY A 270 -15.09 -13.99 -0.62
N ASN A 271 -14.50 -13.80 -1.81
CA ASN A 271 -13.17 -13.22 -1.93
C ASN A 271 -13.29 -11.72 -2.17
N PRO A 272 -12.71 -10.86 -1.30
CA PRO A 272 -12.66 -9.43 -1.54
C PRO A 272 -11.91 -9.12 -2.83
N ALA A 273 -12.33 -8.07 -3.54
CA ALA A 273 -11.67 -7.62 -4.76
C ALA A 273 -10.18 -7.30 -4.48
N PRO A 274 -9.24 -7.86 -5.27
CA PRO A 274 -7.82 -7.58 -5.11
C PRO A 274 -7.50 -6.09 -5.19
N SER A 275 -6.54 -5.63 -4.39
CA SER A 275 -6.15 -4.22 -4.37
C SER A 275 -4.65 -4.06 -4.10
N ALA A 276 -3.97 -3.32 -4.97
CA ALA A 276 -2.52 -3.08 -4.83
C ALA A 276 -2.16 -2.36 -3.53
N ALA A 277 -2.94 -1.36 -3.12
CA ALA A 277 -2.72 -0.65 -1.86
C ALA A 277 -2.82 -1.59 -0.65
N HIS A 278 -3.85 -2.45 -0.59
CA HIS A 278 -4.06 -3.38 0.52
C HIS A 278 -3.02 -4.49 0.54
N THR A 279 -2.72 -5.08 -0.62
CA THR A 279 -1.63 -6.06 -0.77
C THR A 279 -0.29 -5.48 -0.33
N ALA A 280 0.05 -4.27 -0.78
CA ALA A 280 1.30 -3.61 -0.39
C ALA A 280 1.36 -3.30 1.11
N ARG A 281 0.25 -2.88 1.73
CA ARG A 281 0.17 -2.71 3.20
C ARG A 281 0.39 -4.03 3.94
N ALA A 282 -0.23 -5.11 3.48
CA ALA A 282 -0.08 -6.43 4.06
C ALA A 282 1.37 -6.92 3.97
N VAL A 283 1.99 -6.82 2.78
CA VAL A 283 3.40 -7.16 2.57
C VAL A 283 4.32 -6.37 3.50
N VAL A 284 4.15 -5.04 3.60
CA VAL A 284 4.96 -4.20 4.50
C VAL A 284 4.77 -4.59 5.97
N ALA A 285 3.56 -4.96 6.37
CA ALA A 285 3.29 -5.39 7.74
C ALA A 285 3.91 -6.76 8.04
N LEU A 286 3.73 -7.74 7.15
CA LEU A 286 4.30 -9.08 7.28
C LEU A 286 5.83 -9.08 7.23
N ASP A 287 6.44 -8.30 6.32
CA ASP A 287 7.90 -8.14 6.24
C ASP A 287 8.48 -7.53 7.53
N ARG A 288 7.77 -6.58 8.16
CA ARG A 288 8.19 -6.06 9.47
C ARG A 288 7.98 -7.08 10.58
N ALA A 289 6.87 -7.83 10.58
CA ALA A 289 6.63 -8.88 11.56
C ALA A 289 7.69 -9.97 11.48
N ALA A 290 8.06 -10.41 10.27
CA ALA A 290 9.09 -11.41 10.03
C ALA A 290 10.45 -11.02 10.64
N ARG A 291 10.87 -9.76 10.47
CA ARG A 291 12.13 -9.27 11.06
C ARG A 291 12.13 -9.19 12.59
N VAL A 292 10.98 -8.99 13.22
CA VAL A 292 10.87 -8.78 14.67
C VAL A 292 10.57 -10.09 15.40
N LEU A 293 9.70 -10.93 14.83
CA LEU A 293 9.15 -12.14 15.46
C LEU A 293 9.68 -13.43 14.84
N GLY A 294 10.48 -13.34 13.76
CA GLY A 294 10.69 -14.46 12.85
C GLY A 294 9.45 -14.73 11.99
N GLU A 295 9.54 -15.69 11.08
CA GLU A 295 8.40 -16.20 10.30
C GLU A 295 8.57 -17.70 10.01
N ASP A 296 7.46 -18.42 9.95
CA ASP A 296 7.43 -19.81 9.47
C ASP A 296 7.32 -19.88 7.93
N ALA A 297 7.40 -21.09 7.38
CA ALA A 297 7.35 -21.31 5.93
C ALA A 297 6.04 -20.84 5.27
N ARG A 298 4.91 -20.96 5.98
CA ARG A 298 3.59 -20.56 5.48
C ARG A 298 3.47 -19.04 5.43
N GLN A 299 3.84 -18.37 6.52
CA GLN A 299 3.86 -16.91 6.62
C GLN A 299 4.78 -16.30 5.56
N ARG A 300 5.98 -16.89 5.38
CA ARG A 300 6.92 -16.53 4.32
C ARG A 300 6.29 -16.67 2.94
N ALA A 301 5.75 -17.84 2.60
CA ALA A 301 5.17 -18.10 1.30
C ALA A 301 4.06 -17.09 0.95
N VAL A 302 3.14 -16.81 1.89
CA VAL A 302 2.05 -15.83 1.69
C VAL A 302 2.59 -14.41 1.48
N ARG A 303 3.60 -14.00 2.26
CA ARG A 303 4.26 -12.69 2.09
C ARG A 303 4.92 -12.58 0.72
N GLU A 304 5.65 -13.60 0.28
CA GLU A 304 6.35 -13.61 -1.01
C GLU A 304 5.37 -13.66 -2.18
N GLU A 305 4.30 -14.44 -2.10
CA GLU A 305 3.20 -14.45 -3.09
C GLU A 305 2.57 -13.06 -3.22
N GLY A 306 2.38 -12.33 -2.11
CA GLY A 306 1.95 -10.93 -2.13
C GLY A 306 2.88 -10.01 -2.90
N VAL A 307 4.19 -10.21 -2.78
CA VAL A 307 5.18 -9.46 -3.58
C VAL A 307 5.07 -9.86 -5.06
N ARG A 308 5.02 -11.16 -5.38
CA ARG A 308 4.89 -11.64 -6.76
C ARG A 308 3.62 -11.10 -7.43
N TRP A 309 2.52 -11.01 -6.69
CA TRP A 309 1.28 -10.37 -7.15
C TRP A 309 1.46 -8.89 -7.52
N LEU A 310 2.21 -8.12 -6.70
CA LEU A 310 2.53 -6.72 -7.00
C LEU A 310 3.46 -6.58 -8.21
N LEU A 311 4.42 -7.50 -8.36
CA LEU A 311 5.36 -7.51 -9.49
C LEU A 311 4.70 -7.92 -10.81
N ALA A 312 3.68 -8.79 -10.76
CA ALA A 312 2.91 -9.18 -11.94
C ALA A 312 2.18 -7.99 -12.58
N GLY A 313 1.81 -6.98 -11.79
CA GLY A 313 1.11 -5.78 -12.26
C GLY A 313 -0.28 -6.06 -12.85
N ALA A 314 -1.01 -5.01 -13.22
CA ALA A 314 -2.31 -5.14 -13.85
C ALA A 314 -2.19 -5.76 -15.26
N ALA A 315 -2.99 -6.79 -15.55
CA ALA A 315 -3.08 -7.41 -16.87
C ALA A 315 -3.84 -6.49 -17.85
N SER A 316 -3.12 -5.58 -18.50
CA SER A 316 -3.60 -4.65 -19.56
C SER A 316 -4.65 -3.60 -19.13
N PRO A 317 -4.56 -2.34 -19.59
CA PRO A 317 -5.39 -1.23 -19.11
C PRO A 317 -6.78 -1.15 -19.78
N SER A 318 -7.50 -2.28 -19.90
CA SER A 318 -8.89 -2.25 -20.36
C SER A 318 -9.84 -1.97 -19.18
N GLY A 319 -9.98 -0.70 -18.83
CA GLY A 319 -11.10 -0.18 -18.03
C GLY A 319 -10.96 -0.18 -16.51
N GLY A 320 -9.81 -0.60 -15.95
CA GLY A 320 -9.47 -0.46 -14.54
C GLY A 320 -8.42 0.63 -14.29
N GLY A 321 -8.47 1.27 -13.11
CA GLY A 321 -7.41 2.20 -12.66
C GLY A 321 -6.05 1.50 -12.53
N SER A 322 -4.98 2.28 -12.55
CA SER A 322 -3.62 1.79 -12.35
C SER A 322 -3.44 1.22 -10.94
N ASP A 323 -2.60 0.20 -10.77
CA ASP A 323 -2.18 -0.30 -9.45
C ASP A 323 -1.54 0.78 -8.55
N LEU A 324 -1.08 1.88 -9.15
CA LEU A 324 -0.47 3.00 -8.46
C LEU A 324 -1.48 4.10 -8.08
N ASP A 325 -2.73 3.97 -8.50
CA ASP A 325 -3.77 4.96 -8.23
C ASP A 325 -4.13 4.99 -6.73
N ASN A 326 -4.53 6.17 -6.30
CA ASN A 326 -5.06 6.39 -4.97
C ASN A 326 -6.43 5.71 -4.86
N CYS A 327 -6.69 5.08 -3.71
CA CYS A 327 -8.00 4.48 -3.45
C CYS A 327 -8.57 4.92 -2.09
N GLN A 328 -9.88 4.82 -1.96
CA GLN A 328 -10.62 5.13 -0.75
C GLN A 328 -11.53 3.95 -0.41
N GLU A 329 -11.70 3.70 0.88
CA GLU A 329 -12.67 2.76 1.43
C GLU A 329 -13.42 3.39 2.60
N GLU A 330 -14.54 2.76 2.96
CA GLU A 330 -15.33 3.10 4.13
C GLU A 330 -15.41 1.89 5.06
N VAL A 331 -15.04 2.07 6.32
CA VAL A 331 -15.23 1.05 7.35
C VAL A 331 -16.41 1.48 8.21
N ARG A 332 -17.52 0.75 8.08
CA ARG A 332 -18.74 0.95 8.87
C ARG A 332 -18.71 0.09 10.11
N ARG A 333 -18.95 0.69 11.27
CA ARG A 333 -18.95 0.00 12.56
C ARG A 333 -20.12 0.50 13.41
N PRO A 334 -20.72 -0.34 14.26
CA PRO A 334 -21.58 0.14 15.32
C PRO A 334 -20.82 1.11 16.24
N GLY A 335 -21.52 2.14 16.73
CA GLY A 335 -21.06 2.97 17.83
C GLY A 335 -20.86 2.13 19.09
N GLN A 336 -19.88 2.49 19.91
CA GLN A 336 -19.61 1.82 21.18
C GLN A 336 -20.65 2.17 22.25
N GLU A 337 -21.21 3.39 22.21
CA GLU A 337 -22.25 3.86 23.14
C GLU A 337 -23.66 3.53 22.65
N ASP A 338 -23.90 3.64 21.33
CA ASP A 338 -25.18 3.32 20.70
C ASP A 338 -24.96 2.38 19.49
N PRO A 339 -25.26 1.08 19.63
CA PRO A 339 -25.13 0.11 18.53
C PRO A 339 -26.04 0.38 17.33
N LEU A 340 -27.09 1.18 17.48
CA LEU A 340 -27.97 1.60 16.37
C LEU A 340 -27.34 2.71 15.53
N HIS A 341 -26.41 3.47 16.11
CA HIS A 341 -25.63 4.47 15.38
C HIS A 341 -24.45 3.82 14.65
N GLN A 342 -24.25 4.17 13.38
CA GLN A 342 -23.13 3.66 12.59
C GLN A 342 -22.03 4.72 12.48
N GLU A 343 -20.85 4.40 12.99
CA GLU A 343 -19.64 5.17 12.74
C GLU A 343 -19.06 4.82 11.36
N LEU A 344 -18.67 5.87 10.63
CA LEU A 344 -18.08 5.75 9.30
C LEU A 344 -16.63 6.25 9.32
N LEU A 345 -15.68 5.32 9.24
CA LEU A 345 -14.29 5.67 9.00
C LEU A 345 -14.02 5.70 7.50
N SER A 346 -13.80 6.90 6.95
CA SER A 346 -13.27 7.06 5.59
C SER A 346 -11.76 6.89 5.62
N VAL A 347 -11.26 5.86 4.94
CA VAL A 347 -9.83 5.57 4.84
C VAL A 347 -9.38 5.85 3.41
N ARG A 348 -8.31 6.63 3.28
CA ARG A 348 -7.69 6.95 1.99
C ARG A 348 -6.27 6.39 1.93
N HIS A 349 -5.91 5.85 0.79
CA HIS A 349 -4.64 5.17 0.58
C HIS A 349 -3.84 5.86 -0.51
N PHE A 350 -2.61 6.25 -0.18
CA PHE A 350 -1.64 6.70 -1.18
C PHE A 350 -1.03 5.47 -1.86
N GLY A 351 -1.71 4.98 -2.90
CA GLY A 351 -1.44 3.68 -3.55
C GLY A 351 0.03 3.52 -3.95
N ALA A 352 0.54 4.45 -4.76
CA ALA A 352 1.93 4.47 -5.19
C ALA A 352 2.94 4.44 -4.01
N ALA A 353 2.66 5.16 -2.91
CA ALA A 353 3.55 5.16 -1.75
C ALA A 353 3.56 3.81 -1.03
N TRP A 354 2.42 3.13 -0.93
CA TRP A 354 2.38 1.78 -0.37
C TRP A 354 3.11 0.76 -1.23
N VAL A 355 2.85 0.77 -2.55
CA VAL A 355 3.52 -0.12 -3.50
C VAL A 355 5.04 0.08 -3.46
N ALA A 356 5.52 1.33 -3.50
CA ALA A 356 6.95 1.63 -3.38
C ALA A 356 7.54 1.06 -2.07
N ARG A 357 6.84 1.21 -0.94
CA ARG A 357 7.31 0.66 0.35
C ARG A 357 7.39 -0.86 0.37
N ALA A 358 6.43 -1.54 -0.24
CA ALA A 358 6.43 -2.99 -0.35
C ALA A 358 7.60 -3.48 -1.22
N LEU A 359 7.82 -2.84 -2.38
CA LEU A 359 8.91 -3.18 -3.28
C LEU A 359 10.31 -2.83 -2.73
N MET A 360 10.40 -1.88 -1.80
CA MET A 360 11.64 -1.55 -1.08
C MET A 360 11.92 -2.44 0.14
N THR A 361 11.11 -3.47 0.40
CA THR A 361 11.42 -4.46 1.45
C THR A 361 12.58 -5.37 1.03
N ASP A 362 13.32 -5.89 2.01
CA ASP A 362 14.45 -6.79 1.74
C ASP A 362 13.95 -8.08 1.09
N GLY A 363 12.81 -8.60 1.55
CA GLY A 363 12.16 -9.76 0.94
C GLY A 363 11.76 -9.53 -0.52
N ALA A 364 11.27 -8.34 -0.88
CA ALA A 364 10.94 -8.05 -2.28
C ALA A 364 12.18 -7.99 -3.18
N ARG A 365 13.30 -7.47 -2.66
CA ARG A 365 14.57 -7.47 -3.38
C ARG A 365 15.10 -8.89 -3.58
N GLN A 366 15.02 -9.74 -2.56
CA GLN A 366 15.45 -11.14 -2.65
C GLN A 366 14.66 -11.90 -3.73
N ILE A 367 13.33 -11.79 -3.74
CA ILE A 367 12.47 -12.40 -4.77
C ILE A 367 12.84 -11.89 -6.17
N ALA A 368 13.12 -10.59 -6.31
CA ALA A 368 13.52 -10.02 -7.59
C ALA A 368 14.84 -10.59 -8.14
N VAL A 369 15.78 -10.96 -7.25
CA VAL A 369 17.05 -11.60 -7.62
C VAL A 369 16.84 -13.08 -7.96
N GLU A 370 16.05 -13.81 -7.17
CA GLU A 370 15.83 -15.26 -7.33
C GLU A 370 15.01 -15.60 -8.59
N ASP A 371 13.94 -14.86 -8.86
CA ASP A 371 13.01 -15.16 -9.96
C ASP A 371 13.43 -14.51 -11.31
N ALA A 372 14.69 -14.07 -11.45
CA ALA A 372 15.21 -13.30 -12.59
C ALA A 372 14.38 -12.03 -12.94
N GLY A 373 13.64 -11.50 -11.97
CA GLY A 373 12.69 -10.41 -12.09
C GLY A 373 13.25 -9.02 -11.80
N ALA A 374 14.57 -8.86 -11.68
CA ALA A 374 15.22 -7.60 -11.27
C ALA A 374 14.82 -6.39 -12.14
N ALA A 375 14.71 -6.57 -13.47
CA ALA A 375 14.28 -5.51 -14.37
C ALA A 375 12.82 -5.11 -14.15
N VAL A 376 11.93 -6.09 -13.90
CA VAL A 376 10.51 -5.85 -13.62
C VAL A 376 10.36 -5.14 -12.28
N TRP A 377 11.04 -5.63 -11.24
CA TRP A 377 11.08 -4.99 -9.93
C TRP A 377 11.57 -3.54 -10.02
N GLN A 378 12.68 -3.29 -10.71
CA GLN A 378 13.23 -1.95 -10.87
C GLN A 378 12.25 -1.03 -11.61
N ALA A 379 11.60 -1.52 -12.67
CA ALA A 379 10.60 -0.76 -13.43
C ALA A 379 9.39 -0.39 -12.55
N GLN A 380 8.83 -1.35 -11.82
CA GLN A 380 7.67 -1.14 -10.93
C GLN A 380 8.01 -0.19 -9.77
N LEU A 381 9.17 -0.38 -9.13
CA LEU A 381 9.63 0.51 -8.06
C LEU A 381 9.85 1.93 -8.58
N SER A 382 10.50 2.08 -9.74
CA SER A 382 10.75 3.40 -10.33
C SER A 382 9.46 4.10 -10.72
N ALA A 383 8.48 3.38 -11.27
CA ALA A 383 7.15 3.92 -11.59
C ALA A 383 6.40 4.40 -10.34
N ALA A 384 6.39 3.58 -9.27
CA ALA A 384 5.76 3.94 -8.01
C ALA A 384 6.43 5.18 -7.37
N VAL A 385 7.76 5.22 -7.33
CA VAL A 385 8.53 6.37 -6.80
C VAL A 385 8.32 7.62 -7.66
N ALA A 386 8.30 7.49 -8.98
CA ALA A 386 8.04 8.59 -9.89
C ALA A 386 6.64 9.18 -9.68
N ARG A 387 5.62 8.33 -9.47
CA ARG A 387 4.25 8.77 -9.14
C ARG A 387 4.22 9.49 -7.79
N VAL A 388 4.87 8.95 -6.75
CA VAL A 388 4.99 9.63 -5.45
C VAL A 388 5.64 11.00 -5.61
N ARG A 389 6.75 11.10 -6.34
CA ARG A 389 7.45 12.36 -6.58
C ARG A 389 6.60 13.35 -7.38
N GLY A 390 5.91 12.90 -8.42
CA GLY A 390 5.09 13.75 -9.29
C GLY A 390 3.86 14.35 -8.60
N MET A 391 3.40 13.76 -7.48
CA MET A 391 2.29 14.28 -6.67
C MET A 391 2.71 15.29 -5.60
N GLN A 392 4.00 15.58 -5.48
CA GLN A 392 4.56 16.43 -4.45
C GLN A 392 4.59 17.90 -4.93
N GLN A 393 4.13 18.81 -4.08
CA GLN A 393 4.24 20.26 -4.28
C GLN A 393 4.65 20.95 -2.97
N GLY A 394 5.70 21.79 -3.00
CA GLY A 394 6.15 22.58 -1.84
C GLY A 394 6.39 21.79 -0.54
N GLY A 395 7.00 20.61 -0.63
CA GLY A 395 7.25 19.72 0.51
C GLY A 395 6.10 18.80 0.93
N VAL A 396 4.91 18.93 0.35
CA VAL A 396 3.73 18.14 0.76
C VAL A 396 3.03 17.49 -0.43
N TRP A 397 2.15 16.54 -0.13
CA TRP A 397 1.37 15.81 -1.12
C TRP A 397 -0.07 16.24 -1.05
N ARG A 398 -0.71 16.32 -2.21
CA ARG A 398 -2.12 16.68 -2.32
C ARG A 398 -2.95 15.44 -2.63
N TRP A 399 -4.11 15.32 -1.98
CA TRP A 399 -5.11 14.36 -2.43
C TRP A 399 -5.91 14.97 -3.58
N ASP A 400 -6.07 14.23 -4.68
CA ASP A 400 -6.56 14.77 -5.95
C ASP A 400 -7.99 15.35 -5.86
N ASP A 401 -8.83 14.84 -4.95
CA ASP A 401 -10.23 15.26 -4.78
C ASP A 401 -10.66 15.66 -3.34
N GLY A 402 -11.30 16.83 -3.22
CA GLY A 402 -12.07 17.25 -2.05
C GLY A 402 -11.35 18.20 -1.07
N PRO A 403 -12.01 18.57 0.06
CA PRO A 403 -11.54 19.62 0.98
C PRO A 403 -10.28 19.24 1.77
N MET A 404 -9.84 17.99 1.70
CA MET A 404 -8.75 17.46 2.51
C MET A 404 -7.36 17.85 2.00
N GLY A 405 -7.25 18.53 0.85
CA GLY A 405 -6.07 19.26 0.37
C GLY A 405 -4.75 18.53 0.59
N HIS A 406 -4.09 18.80 1.72
CA HIS A 406 -2.79 18.24 2.10
C HIS A 406 -2.86 17.37 3.38
N PRO A 407 -3.27 16.09 3.30
CA PRO A 407 -3.37 15.23 4.48
C PRO A 407 -1.99 14.97 5.10
N VAL A 408 -1.86 15.09 6.43
CA VAL A 408 -0.57 14.94 7.13
C VAL A 408 0.02 13.54 6.92
N TRP A 409 -0.83 12.50 6.93
CA TRP A 409 -0.43 11.11 6.72
C TRP A 409 0.16 10.87 5.31
N MET A 410 -0.31 11.62 4.31
CA MET A 410 0.16 11.49 2.92
C MET A 410 1.55 12.11 2.80
N ALA A 411 1.79 13.23 3.49
CA ALA A 411 3.11 13.83 3.58
C ALA A 411 4.13 12.91 4.27
N TYR A 412 3.72 12.26 5.36
CA TYR A 412 4.55 11.26 6.02
C TYR A 412 4.90 10.09 5.11
N GLN A 413 3.91 9.52 4.42
CA GLN A 413 4.12 8.39 3.51
C GLN A 413 5.00 8.75 2.32
N GLY A 414 4.76 9.92 1.71
CA GLY A 414 5.54 10.42 0.58
C GLY A 414 7.02 10.68 0.94
N LEU A 415 7.28 11.42 2.02
CA LEU A 415 8.65 11.69 2.47
C LEU A 415 9.37 10.40 2.85
N SER A 416 8.70 9.51 3.58
CA SER A 416 9.27 8.21 3.98
C SER A 416 9.73 7.40 2.77
N VAL A 417 8.94 7.40 1.68
CA VAL A 417 9.29 6.72 0.43
C VAL A 417 10.51 7.35 -0.22
N LEU A 418 10.48 8.66 -0.46
CA LEU A 418 11.56 9.34 -1.19
C LEU A 418 12.89 9.28 -0.41
N ARG A 419 12.84 9.43 0.91
CA ARG A 419 14.01 9.27 1.79
C ARG A 419 14.56 7.84 1.74
N ARG A 420 13.72 6.82 1.87
CA ARG A 420 14.16 5.42 1.82
C ARG A 420 14.74 5.06 0.46
N TYR A 421 14.12 5.51 -0.62
CA TYR A 421 14.60 5.25 -1.98
C TYR A 421 15.97 5.90 -2.22
N ALA A 422 16.17 7.14 -1.79
CA ALA A 422 17.47 7.80 -1.85
C ALA A 422 18.54 7.03 -1.08
N LEU A 423 18.24 6.57 0.14
CA LEU A 423 19.16 5.75 0.94
C LEU A 423 19.54 4.44 0.25
N MET A 424 18.58 3.77 -0.40
CA MET A 424 18.83 2.55 -1.17
C MET A 424 19.72 2.80 -2.39
N ALA A 425 19.55 3.93 -3.08
CA ALA A 425 20.39 4.28 -4.23
C ALA A 425 21.84 4.57 -3.84
N HIS A 426 22.08 5.07 -2.62
CA HIS A 426 23.43 5.39 -2.10
C HIS A 426 24.07 4.27 -1.29
N ARG A 427 23.31 3.24 -0.89
CA ARG A 427 23.79 2.01 -0.24
C ARG A 427 23.17 0.80 -0.95
N PRO A 428 23.64 0.48 -2.18
CA PRO A 428 23.07 -0.58 -2.99
C PRO A 428 23.15 -1.94 -2.29
#